data_AF-A0A5D2YI96-F1
#
_entry.id   AF-A0A5D2YI96-F1
#
_cell.length_a   1.000
_cell.length_b   1.000
_cell.length_c   1.000
_cell.angle_alpha   90.00
_cell.angle_beta   90.00
_cell.angle_gamma   90.00
#
_symmetry.space_group_name_H-M   'P 1'
#
loop_
_entity.id
_entity.type
_entity.pdbx_description
1 polymer ?
#
loop_
_entity_poly.entity_id
_entity_poly.type
_entity_poly.pdbx_seq_one_letter_code
_entity_poly.pdbx_strand_id
1 'polypeptide(L)'
;MKGRNGAQSIPMRKKKDKVDKNGSNNQDGDDCSIFSSEALATEKENEELISLRKQVEDLQKKLLEKDELLKSAELSKNQINDVRAELGKLKRDAAEKDSLIKSIQLQLSDAKIKLADKQAGLEKTQWEAMTSKQKVEELQNNIDSMQGEFSSFMLLLNGLTKNNPTTHADDYDLEPYPLDPLPCMDDVNDEELQKMEEARQAYVAAVAATKKKQDEESLAAAASARLYLQSFLFRSESME
;
A
#
# COMPACT_ATOMS: atom_id res chain seq x y z
N MET A 1 -23.71 -16.17 21.25
CA MET A 1 -25.07 -16.76 21.21
C MET A 1 -24.96 -18.13 20.57
N LYS A 2 -24.67 -19.20 21.31
CA LYS A 2 -25.62 -20.11 22.00
C LYS A 2 -26.71 -20.70 21.08
N GLY A 3 -26.31 -21.78 20.39
CA GLY A 3 -27.01 -23.07 20.25
C GLY A 3 -28.42 -23.13 19.67
N ARG A 4 -28.62 -24.03 18.69
CA ARG A 4 -29.81 -24.89 18.65
C ARG A 4 -29.62 -26.10 17.73
N ASN A 5 -29.47 -27.25 18.37
CA ASN A 5 -29.50 -28.58 17.76
C ASN A 5 -30.97 -28.93 17.44
N GLY A 6 -31.28 -29.26 16.19
CA GLY A 6 -32.58 -29.78 15.79
C GLY A 6 -32.52 -31.31 15.67
N ALA A 7 -32.74 -32.02 16.78
CA ALA A 7 -33.03 -33.44 16.77
C ALA A 7 -34.56 -33.60 16.77
N GLN A 8 -35.15 -34.06 15.66
CA GLN A 8 -36.56 -34.45 15.61
C GLN A 8 -36.71 -35.97 15.70
N SER A 9 -37.65 -36.33 16.57
CA SER A 9 -37.94 -37.62 17.18
C SER A 9 -38.48 -38.69 16.22
N ILE A 10 -38.11 -39.94 16.49
CA ILE A 10 -38.76 -41.16 15.96
C ILE A 10 -39.95 -41.51 16.89
N PRO A 11 -41.12 -41.93 16.39
CA PRO A 11 -42.21 -42.41 17.24
C PRO A 11 -42.08 -43.92 17.51
N MET A 12 -41.88 -44.26 18.78
CA MET A 12 -41.84 -45.64 19.30
C MET A 12 -43.27 -46.16 19.50
N ARG A 13 -43.66 -47.22 18.76
CA ARG A 13 -44.92 -47.95 18.97
C ARG A 13 -44.91 -48.64 20.34
N LYS A 14 -45.90 -48.37 21.18
CA LYS A 14 -46.18 -49.15 22.40
C LYS A 14 -47.18 -50.27 22.09
N LYS A 15 -46.73 -51.52 22.28
CA LYS A 15 -47.56 -52.74 22.34
C LYS A 15 -48.02 -52.88 23.79
N LYS A 16 -49.32 -53.14 24.01
CA LYS A 16 -49.93 -53.27 25.34
C LYS A 16 -50.35 -54.73 25.53
N ASP A 17 -49.62 -55.43 26.39
CA ASP A 17 -49.98 -56.75 26.93
C ASP A 17 -50.69 -56.60 28.29
N LYS A 18 -51.71 -57.44 28.51
CA LYS A 18 -52.28 -57.94 29.78
C LYS A 18 -53.42 -58.89 29.39
N VAL A 19 -53.32 -60.21 29.43
CA VAL A 19 -53.07 -61.16 30.54
C VAL A 19 -54.17 -61.15 31.62
N ASP A 20 -54.87 -62.29 31.61
CA ASP A 20 -55.63 -63.03 32.63
C ASP A 20 -56.97 -62.54 33.19
N LYS A 21 -57.97 -63.42 33.07
CA LYS A 21 -58.83 -63.83 34.18
C LYS A 21 -59.42 -65.23 33.96
N ASN A 22 -59.07 -66.12 34.88
CA ASN A 22 -59.53 -67.50 35.03
C ASN A 22 -60.77 -67.54 35.95
N GLY A 23 -61.65 -68.52 35.74
CA GLY A 23 -62.76 -68.92 36.62
C GLY A 23 -64.00 -69.31 35.79
N SER A 24 -64.77 -70.35 36.07
CA SER A 24 -64.76 -71.40 37.08
C SER A 24 -65.76 -72.49 36.60
N ASN A 25 -65.37 -73.76 36.77
CA ASN A 25 -66.15 -74.99 37.04
C ASN A 25 -67.43 -75.36 36.25
N ASN A 26 -67.29 -76.50 35.56
CA ASN A 26 -68.06 -77.76 35.63
C ASN A 26 -69.60 -77.78 35.54
N GLN A 27 -70.10 -78.50 34.52
CA GLN A 27 -71.05 -79.63 34.60
C GLN A 27 -71.08 -80.29 33.21
N ASP A 28 -70.68 -81.56 33.09
CA ASP A 28 -71.53 -82.77 33.21
C ASP A 28 -72.37 -83.02 31.94
N GLY A 29 -72.11 -84.15 31.27
CA GLY A 29 -72.75 -84.53 30.01
C GLY A 29 -71.95 -85.56 29.22
N ASP A 30 -72.42 -86.80 29.30
CA ASP A 30 -71.91 -88.03 28.71
C ASP A 30 -71.63 -88.04 27.19
N ASP A 31 -70.78 -89.02 26.85
CA ASP A 31 -70.75 -89.83 25.64
C ASP A 31 -70.12 -89.31 24.32
N CYS A 32 -69.18 -90.14 23.85
CA CYS A 32 -68.64 -90.26 22.49
C CYS A 32 -67.90 -89.06 21.86
N SER A 33 -66.62 -88.82 22.21
CA SER A 33 -65.70 -88.10 21.29
C SER A 33 -64.19 -88.23 21.56
N ILE A 34 -63.71 -89.30 22.20
CA ILE A 34 -62.30 -89.37 22.64
C ILE A 34 -61.33 -89.55 21.46
N PHE A 35 -61.78 -90.05 20.31
CA PHE A 35 -60.93 -90.20 19.11
C PHE A 35 -60.97 -89.02 18.13
N SER A 36 -61.78 -87.99 18.39
CA SER A 36 -61.94 -86.84 17.47
C SER A 36 -61.11 -85.61 17.88
N SER A 37 -60.80 -85.45 19.17
CA SER A 37 -60.06 -84.30 19.69
C SER A 37 -58.54 -84.37 19.47
N GLU A 38 -57.95 -85.57 19.43
CA GLU A 38 -56.51 -85.76 19.18
C GLU A 38 -56.15 -85.52 17.70
N ALA A 39 -57.02 -85.96 16.78
CA ALA A 39 -56.89 -85.69 15.35
C ALA A 39 -57.07 -84.19 15.01
N LEU A 40 -58.04 -83.50 15.65
CA LEU A 40 -58.24 -82.05 15.48
C LEU A 40 -57.14 -81.21 16.16
N ALA A 41 -56.61 -81.66 17.30
CA ALA A 41 -55.48 -81.00 17.96
C ALA A 41 -54.20 -81.10 17.12
N THR A 42 -53.92 -82.29 16.56
CA THR A 42 -52.77 -82.50 15.68
C THR A 42 -52.92 -81.81 14.32
N GLU A 43 -54.13 -81.67 13.79
CA GLU A 43 -54.40 -80.87 12.58
C GLU A 43 -54.15 -79.38 12.83
N LYS A 44 -54.64 -78.85 13.96
CA LYS A 44 -54.39 -77.46 14.38
C LYS A 44 -52.90 -77.18 14.65
N GLU A 45 -52.20 -78.08 15.33
CA GLU A 45 -50.75 -77.98 15.57
C GLU A 45 -49.95 -78.01 14.26
N ASN A 46 -50.38 -78.80 13.27
CA ASN A 46 -49.77 -78.82 11.94
C ASN A 46 -49.98 -77.51 11.18
N GLU A 47 -51.18 -76.91 11.23
CA GLU A 47 -51.43 -75.59 10.64
C GLU A 47 -50.57 -74.50 11.28
N GLU A 48 -50.42 -74.55 12.61
CA GLU A 48 -49.53 -73.66 13.35
C GLU A 48 -48.07 -73.85 12.92
N LEU A 49 -47.59 -75.09 12.79
CA LEU A 49 -46.25 -75.40 12.27
C LEU A 49 -46.03 -74.88 10.84
N ILE A 50 -47.03 -75.00 9.97
CA ILE A 50 -46.96 -74.46 8.60
C ILE A 50 -46.89 -72.93 8.63
N SER A 51 -47.67 -72.28 9.49
CA SER A 51 -47.66 -70.82 9.65
C SER A 51 -46.32 -70.29 10.19
N LEU A 52 -45.72 -71.01 11.15
CA LEU A 52 -44.42 -70.70 11.72
C LEU A 52 -43.31 -70.89 10.68
N ARG A 53 -43.34 -72.00 9.93
CA ARG A 53 -42.40 -72.25 8.82
C ARG A 53 -42.43 -71.10 7.81
N LYS A 54 -43.63 -70.67 7.41
CA LYS A 54 -43.80 -69.52 6.50
C LYS A 54 -43.24 -68.22 7.09
N GLN A 55 -43.44 -67.95 8.38
CA GLN A 55 -42.82 -66.80 9.04
C GLN A 55 -41.29 -66.88 9.04
N VAL A 56 -40.71 -68.05 9.29
CA VAL A 56 -39.26 -68.24 9.27
C VAL A 56 -38.70 -67.98 7.88
N GLU A 57 -39.35 -68.48 6.82
CA GLU A 57 -38.97 -68.23 5.44
C GLU A 57 -39.05 -66.73 5.09
N ASP A 58 -40.13 -66.04 5.48
CA ASP A 58 -40.28 -64.60 5.28
C ASP A 58 -39.21 -63.78 6.05
N LEU A 59 -38.88 -64.20 7.27
CA LEU A 59 -37.82 -63.56 8.07
C LEU A 59 -36.44 -63.78 7.46
N GLN A 60 -36.14 -64.97 6.95
CA GLN A 60 -34.90 -65.26 6.25
C GLN A 60 -34.76 -64.40 4.98
N LYS A 61 -35.82 -64.26 4.20
CA LYS A 61 -35.83 -63.39 3.02
C LYS A 61 -35.56 -61.92 3.38
N LYS A 62 -36.21 -61.42 4.43
CA LYS A 62 -35.97 -60.06 4.94
C LYS A 62 -34.55 -59.86 5.48
N LEU A 63 -33.95 -60.89 6.06
CA LEU A 63 -32.57 -60.84 6.53
C LEU A 63 -31.61 -60.67 5.34
N LEU A 64 -31.79 -61.47 4.28
CA LEU A 64 -30.98 -61.38 3.06
C LEU A 64 -31.08 -60.01 2.38
N GLU A 65 -32.29 -59.45 2.27
CA GLU A 65 -32.50 -58.11 1.73
C GLU A 65 -31.77 -57.04 2.58
N LYS A 66 -31.80 -57.18 3.91
CA LYS A 66 -31.08 -56.26 4.80
C LYS A 66 -29.57 -56.40 4.69
N ASP A 67 -29.04 -57.61 4.53
CA ASP A 67 -27.61 -57.82 4.33
C ASP A 67 -27.12 -57.23 3.00
N GLU A 68 -27.94 -57.29 1.95
CA GLU A 68 -27.64 -56.64 0.67
C GLU A 68 -27.66 -55.11 0.79
N LEU A 69 -28.67 -54.55 1.47
CA LEU A 69 -28.71 -53.12 1.78
C LEU A 69 -27.53 -52.67 2.63
N LEU A 70 -27.08 -53.50 3.58
CA LEU A 70 -25.89 -53.23 4.40
C LEU A 70 -24.65 -53.11 3.51
N LYS A 71 -24.45 -54.06 2.59
CA LYS A 71 -23.34 -54.02 1.62
C LYS A 71 -23.39 -52.78 0.74
N SER A 72 -24.58 -52.40 0.23
CA SER A 72 -24.74 -51.16 -0.54
C SER A 72 -24.42 -49.91 0.29
N ALA A 73 -24.82 -49.88 1.56
CA ALA A 73 -24.51 -48.78 2.47
C ALA A 73 -23.00 -48.67 2.77
N GLU A 74 -22.31 -49.79 2.92
CA GLU A 74 -20.85 -49.81 3.09
C GLU A 74 -20.11 -49.30 1.85
N LEU A 75 -20.54 -49.71 0.65
CA LEU A 75 -19.98 -49.19 -0.61
C LEU A 75 -20.20 -47.68 -0.74
N SER A 76 -21.41 -47.20 -0.44
CA SER A 76 -21.75 -45.78 -0.44
C SER A 76 -20.89 -44.99 0.57
N LYS A 77 -20.67 -45.55 1.76
CA LYS A 77 -19.80 -44.94 2.77
C LYS A 77 -18.35 -44.79 2.26
N ASN A 78 -17.82 -45.78 1.56
CA ASN A 78 -16.48 -45.70 0.98
C ASN A 78 -16.41 -44.60 -0.08
N GLN A 79 -17.38 -44.51 -0.99
CA GLN A 79 -17.47 -43.42 -1.97
C GLN A 79 -17.54 -42.04 -1.30
N ILE A 80 -18.29 -41.89 -0.21
CA ILE A 80 -18.36 -40.64 0.55
C ILE A 80 -17.00 -40.27 1.15
N ASN A 81 -16.23 -41.26 1.62
CA ASN A 81 -14.89 -41.00 2.14
C ASN A 81 -13.93 -40.54 1.04
N ASP A 82 -14.00 -41.15 -0.14
CA ASP A 82 -13.19 -40.75 -1.30
C ASP A 82 -13.52 -39.32 -1.74
N VAL A 83 -14.81 -38.99 -1.89
CA VAL A 83 -15.27 -37.63 -2.21
C VAL A 83 -14.80 -36.62 -1.16
N ARG A 84 -14.82 -36.99 0.12
CA ARG A 84 -14.32 -36.13 1.20
C ARG A 84 -12.82 -35.88 1.09
N ALA A 85 -12.04 -36.90 0.72
CA ALA A 85 -10.60 -36.76 0.50
C ALA A 85 -10.31 -35.83 -0.70
N GLU A 86 -11.03 -35.99 -1.80
CA GLU A 86 -10.91 -35.10 -2.97
C GLU A 86 -11.31 -33.66 -2.65
N LEU A 87 -12.41 -33.46 -1.90
CA LEU A 87 -12.83 -32.14 -1.43
C LEU A 87 -11.74 -31.47 -0.56
N GLY A 88 -11.09 -32.26 0.30
CA GLY A 88 -9.97 -31.78 1.12
C GLY A 88 -8.77 -31.35 0.29
N LYS A 89 -8.46 -32.07 -0.80
CA LYS A 89 -7.43 -31.69 -1.76
C LYS A 89 -7.80 -30.40 -2.50
N LEU A 90 -9.01 -30.33 -3.06
CA LEU A 90 -9.49 -29.16 -3.79
C LEU A 90 -9.49 -27.90 -2.92
N LYS A 91 -9.83 -28.03 -1.63
CA LYS A 91 -9.77 -26.93 -0.66
C LYS A 91 -8.34 -26.42 -0.43
N ARG A 92 -7.34 -27.32 -0.38
CA ARG A 92 -5.93 -26.94 -0.28
C ARG A 92 -5.46 -26.24 -1.56
N ASP A 93 -5.79 -26.80 -2.72
CA ASP A 93 -5.44 -26.22 -4.02
C ASP A 93 -6.07 -24.82 -4.19
N ALA A 94 -7.31 -24.62 -3.72
CA ALA A 94 -7.96 -23.31 -3.71
C ALA A 94 -7.23 -22.31 -2.80
N ALA A 95 -6.84 -22.73 -1.58
CA ALA A 95 -6.10 -21.88 -0.66
C ALA A 95 -4.71 -21.48 -1.19
N GLU A 96 -4.02 -22.40 -1.88
CA GLU A 96 -2.75 -22.12 -2.54
C GLU A 96 -2.90 -21.10 -3.67
N LYS A 97 -3.91 -21.28 -4.53
CA LYS A 97 -4.23 -20.32 -5.61
C LYS A 97 -4.58 -18.94 -5.05
N ASP A 98 -5.36 -18.87 -3.98
CA ASP A 98 -5.67 -17.61 -3.31
C ASP A 98 -4.41 -16.92 -2.76
N SER A 99 -3.47 -17.70 -2.20
CA SER A 99 -2.18 -17.18 -1.75
C SER A 99 -1.34 -16.64 -2.91
N LEU A 100 -1.32 -17.34 -4.04
CA LEU A 100 -0.64 -16.90 -5.25
C LEU A 100 -1.24 -15.60 -5.79
N ILE A 101 -2.58 -15.50 -5.84
CA ILE A 101 -3.28 -14.28 -6.27
C ILE A 101 -2.88 -13.10 -5.39
N LYS A 102 -2.87 -13.28 -4.06
CA LYS A 102 -2.44 -12.22 -3.12
C LYS A 102 -0.98 -11.80 -3.35
N SER A 103 -0.09 -12.78 -3.61
CA SER A 103 1.32 -12.50 -3.92
C SER A 103 1.46 -11.68 -5.21
N ILE A 104 0.76 -12.07 -6.28
CA ILE A 104 0.78 -11.33 -7.56
C ILE A 104 0.20 -9.92 -7.39
N GLN A 105 -0.88 -9.76 -6.63
CA GLN A 105 -1.45 -8.44 -6.34
C GLN A 105 -0.46 -7.54 -5.60
N LEU A 106 0.31 -8.08 -4.65
CA LEU A 106 1.35 -7.35 -3.94
C LEU A 106 2.51 -6.96 -4.86
N GLN A 107 2.94 -7.85 -5.76
CA GLN A 107 3.97 -7.53 -6.74
C GLN A 107 3.50 -6.45 -7.73
N LEU A 108 2.23 -6.51 -8.14
CA LEU A 108 1.64 -5.51 -9.03
C LEU A 108 1.56 -4.13 -8.36
N SER A 109 1.21 -4.07 -7.08
CA SER A 109 1.18 -2.79 -6.36
C SER A 109 2.58 -2.19 -6.18
N ASP A 110 3.58 -3.00 -5.83
CA ASP A 110 4.98 -2.57 -5.77
C ASP A 110 5.49 -2.05 -7.13
N ALA A 111 5.20 -2.77 -8.21
CA ALA A 111 5.54 -2.34 -9.57
C ALA A 111 4.86 -1.01 -9.94
N LYS A 112 3.60 -0.81 -9.53
CA LYS A 112 2.85 0.42 -9.76
C LYS A 112 3.47 1.62 -9.02
N ILE A 113 3.92 1.42 -7.78
CA ILE A 113 4.62 2.46 -7.00
C ILE A 113 5.93 2.83 -7.69
N LYS A 114 6.75 1.82 -8.03
CA LYS A 114 8.02 2.04 -8.76
C LYS A 114 7.82 2.79 -10.07
N LEU A 115 6.76 2.46 -10.81
CA LEU A 115 6.45 3.16 -12.05
C LEU A 115 6.09 4.63 -11.81
N ALA A 116 5.29 4.92 -10.78
CA ALA A 116 4.97 6.29 -10.39
C ALA A 116 6.22 7.09 -9.99
N ASP A 117 7.14 6.48 -9.22
CA ASP A 117 8.41 7.10 -8.84
C ASP A 117 9.29 7.42 -10.06
N LYS A 118 9.34 6.50 -11.03
CA LYS A 118 10.06 6.72 -12.29
C LYS A 118 9.44 7.83 -13.11
N GLN A 119 8.11 7.89 -13.17
CA GLN A 119 7.38 8.96 -13.87
C GLN A 119 7.66 10.33 -13.22
N ALA A 120 7.59 10.42 -11.89
CA ALA A 120 7.92 11.64 -11.16
C ALA A 120 9.38 12.08 -11.38
N GLY A 121 10.32 11.13 -11.38
CA GLY A 121 11.72 11.40 -11.70
C GLY A 121 11.91 11.93 -13.13
N LEU A 122 11.22 11.33 -14.11
CA LEU A 122 11.25 11.79 -15.49
C LEU A 122 10.72 13.22 -15.64
N GLU A 123 9.53 13.51 -15.08
CA GLU A 123 8.93 14.85 -15.12
C GLU A 123 9.83 15.91 -14.47
N LYS A 124 10.47 15.58 -13.35
CA LYS A 124 11.45 16.45 -12.70
C LYS A 124 12.62 16.76 -13.64
N THR A 125 13.23 15.74 -14.23
CA THR A 125 14.37 15.95 -15.15
C THR A 125 13.97 16.73 -16.39
N GLN A 126 12.75 16.53 -16.90
CA GLN A 126 12.22 17.28 -18.03
C GLN A 126 12.02 18.76 -17.66
N TRP A 127 11.49 19.03 -16.47
CA TRP A 127 11.32 20.40 -15.99
C TRP A 127 12.66 21.11 -15.76
N GLU A 128 13.65 20.40 -15.18
CA GLU A 128 15.02 20.89 -15.04
C GLU A 128 15.67 21.18 -16.40
N ALA A 129 15.47 20.31 -17.40
CA ALA A 129 15.98 20.53 -18.75
C ALA A 129 15.33 21.74 -19.44
N MET A 130 14.01 21.91 -19.33
CA MET A 130 13.27 23.04 -19.90
C MET A 130 13.68 24.37 -19.26
N THR A 131 13.80 24.41 -17.93
CA THR A 131 14.23 25.61 -17.20
C THR A 131 15.70 25.93 -17.45
N SER A 132 16.55 24.92 -17.58
CA SER A 132 17.95 25.09 -17.99
C SER A 132 18.06 25.65 -19.41
N LYS A 133 17.31 25.08 -20.37
CA LYS A 133 17.24 25.57 -21.75
C LYS A 133 16.82 27.04 -21.80
N GLN A 134 15.79 27.43 -21.05
CA GLN A 134 15.34 28.82 -20.98
C GLN A 134 16.43 29.77 -20.47
N LYS A 135 17.19 29.37 -19.44
CA LYS A 135 18.33 30.17 -18.93
C LYS A 135 19.44 30.32 -19.97
N VAL A 136 19.71 29.27 -20.74
CA VAL A 136 20.69 29.33 -21.85
C VAL A 136 20.23 30.30 -22.93
N GLU A 137 18.94 30.27 -23.31
CA GLU A 137 18.36 31.22 -24.26
C GLU A 137 18.46 32.67 -23.76
N GLU A 138 18.18 32.92 -22.48
CA GLU A 138 18.34 34.24 -21.84
C GLU A 138 19.79 34.73 -21.87
N LEU A 139 20.74 33.87 -21.50
CA LEU A 139 22.17 34.21 -21.55
C LEU A 139 22.64 34.48 -22.98
N GLN A 140 22.17 33.72 -23.98
CA GLN A 140 22.50 33.95 -25.38
C GLN A 140 22.01 35.33 -25.85
N ASN A 141 20.76 35.69 -25.53
CA ASN A 141 20.22 37.01 -25.87
C ASN A 141 21.02 38.15 -25.23
N ASN A 142 21.48 37.98 -23.99
CA ASN A 142 22.32 38.97 -23.30
C ASN A 142 23.69 39.12 -23.98
N ILE A 143 24.30 38.01 -24.41
CA ILE A 143 25.56 38.03 -25.17
C ILE A 143 25.37 38.78 -26.48
N ASP A 144 24.31 38.46 -27.23
CA ASP A 144 24.02 39.10 -28.52
C ASP A 144 23.78 40.62 -28.35
N SER A 145 23.09 41.03 -27.27
CA SER A 145 22.90 42.45 -26.92
C SER A 145 24.22 43.15 -26.60
N MET A 146 25.03 42.57 -25.69
CA MET A 146 26.33 43.12 -25.33
C MET A 146 27.27 43.21 -26.53
N GLN A 147 27.24 42.24 -27.44
CA GLN A 147 28.03 42.28 -28.66
C GLN A 147 27.62 43.46 -29.56
N GLY A 148 26.32 43.74 -29.66
CA GLY A 148 25.79 44.91 -30.37
C GLY A 148 26.23 46.23 -29.72
N GLU A 149 26.12 46.33 -28.40
CA GLU A 149 26.58 47.50 -27.62
C GLU A 149 28.09 47.72 -27.76
N PHE A 150 28.90 46.66 -27.65
CA PHE A 150 30.34 46.71 -27.84
C PHE A 150 30.71 47.15 -29.26
N SER A 151 29.99 46.67 -30.27
CA SER A 151 30.19 47.09 -31.67
C SER A 151 29.90 48.58 -31.86
N SER A 152 28.83 49.09 -31.24
CA SER A 152 28.48 50.52 -31.23
C SER A 152 29.57 51.36 -30.54
N PHE A 153 30.03 50.91 -29.38
CA PHE A 153 31.10 51.55 -28.62
C PHE A 153 32.43 51.59 -29.40
N MET A 154 32.81 50.48 -30.03
CA MET A 154 34.00 50.41 -30.89
C MET A 154 33.90 51.34 -32.10
N LEU A 155 32.71 51.48 -32.70
CA LEU A 155 32.49 52.42 -33.79
C LEU A 155 32.70 53.88 -33.34
N LEU A 156 32.22 54.23 -32.14
CA LEU A 156 32.46 55.54 -31.54
C LEU A 156 33.96 55.81 -31.33
N LEU A 157 34.68 54.86 -30.72
CA LEU A 157 36.13 54.96 -30.51
C LEU A 157 36.88 55.14 -31.84
N ASN A 158 36.54 54.36 -32.86
CA ASN A 158 37.14 54.48 -34.19
C ASN A 158 36.82 55.82 -34.88
N GLY A 159 35.62 56.37 -34.64
CA GLY A 159 35.27 57.72 -35.07
C GLY A 159 36.14 58.77 -34.40
N LEU A 160 36.36 58.67 -33.09
CA LEU A 160 37.20 59.59 -32.33
C LEU A 160 38.67 59.52 -32.76
N THR A 161 39.25 58.34 -32.97
CA THR A 161 40.65 58.19 -33.39
C THR A 161 40.90 58.65 -34.83
N LYS A 162 39.91 58.55 -35.72
CA LYS A 162 39.97 59.09 -37.09
C LYS A 162 39.90 60.62 -37.14
N ASN A 163 39.41 61.25 -36.08
CA ASN A 163 39.27 62.70 -35.98
C ASN A 163 40.47 63.38 -35.31
N ASN A 164 41.64 62.73 -35.21
CA ASN A 164 42.87 63.44 -34.90
C ASN A 164 43.26 64.29 -36.12
N PRO A 165 43.10 65.62 -36.11
CA PRO A 165 43.76 66.41 -37.13
C PRO A 165 45.26 66.35 -36.79
N THR A 166 46.07 65.86 -37.73
CA THR A 166 47.44 66.33 -37.85
C THR A 166 47.40 67.84 -38.11
N THR A 167 47.26 68.65 -37.05
CA THR A 167 47.63 70.06 -37.09
C THR A 167 47.97 70.55 -35.68
N HIS A 168 49.23 70.93 -35.56
CA HIS A 168 49.83 71.83 -34.58
C HIS A 168 49.84 71.40 -33.11
N ALA A 169 51.03 70.93 -32.71
CA ALA A 169 51.57 71.19 -31.39
C ALA A 169 51.67 72.70 -31.22
N ASP A 170 50.69 73.29 -30.53
CA ASP A 170 50.88 74.55 -29.82
C ASP A 170 50.68 74.25 -28.33
N ASP A 171 51.69 74.62 -27.56
CA ASP A 171 51.77 74.55 -26.11
C ASP A 171 50.49 75.10 -25.46
N TYR A 172 49.68 74.22 -24.91
CA TYR A 172 48.76 74.58 -23.84
C TYR A 172 49.14 73.74 -22.63
N ASP A 173 49.97 74.34 -21.76
CA ASP A 173 50.12 73.95 -20.37
C ASP A 173 48.75 74.12 -19.67
N LEU A 174 47.87 73.13 -19.82
CA LEU A 174 46.83 72.91 -18.83
C LEU A 174 47.49 72.23 -17.64
N GLU A 175 47.77 73.04 -16.62
CA GLU A 175 48.05 72.56 -15.26
C GLU A 175 46.99 71.49 -14.92
N PRO A 176 47.38 70.23 -14.65
CA PRO A 176 46.42 69.19 -14.35
C PRO A 176 45.62 69.62 -13.12
N TYR A 177 44.30 69.76 -13.30
CA TYR A 177 43.38 69.93 -12.19
C TYR A 177 43.68 68.78 -11.21
N PRO A 178 44.01 69.05 -9.94
CA PRO A 178 44.31 67.98 -8.99
C PRO A 178 43.02 67.21 -8.78
N LEU A 179 42.88 66.10 -9.50
CA LEU A 179 41.98 65.03 -9.13
C LEU A 179 42.57 64.47 -7.84
N ASP A 180 41.84 64.63 -6.74
CA ASP A 180 42.17 63.93 -5.49
C ASP A 180 42.46 62.47 -5.85
N PRO A 181 43.68 61.98 -5.55
CA PRO A 181 44.01 60.59 -5.78
C PRO A 181 42.97 59.75 -5.03
N LEU A 182 42.19 58.96 -5.78
CA LEU A 182 41.42 57.88 -5.17
C LEU A 182 42.40 57.10 -4.28
N PRO A 183 42.07 56.84 -3.00
CA PRO A 183 42.97 56.14 -2.10
C PRO A 183 43.45 54.86 -2.78
N CYS A 184 44.78 54.75 -2.93
CA CYS A 184 45.42 53.58 -3.49
C CYS A 184 45.05 52.38 -2.60
N MET A 185 44.23 51.47 -3.11
CA MET A 185 43.74 50.31 -2.35
C MET A 185 44.81 49.22 -2.17
N ASP A 186 46.07 49.49 -2.54
CA ASP A 186 47.18 48.52 -2.50
C ASP A 186 47.69 48.21 -1.07
N ASP A 187 47.18 48.88 -0.03
CA ASP A 187 47.61 48.66 1.37
C ASP A 187 46.53 48.04 2.27
N VAL A 188 45.48 47.42 1.70
CA VAL A 188 44.50 46.67 2.49
C VAL A 188 45.01 45.24 2.68
N ASN A 189 45.47 44.93 3.91
CA ASN A 189 45.93 43.59 4.29
C ASN A 189 44.84 42.52 4.03
N ASP A 190 45.21 41.32 3.55
CA ASP A 190 44.27 40.23 3.22
C ASP A 190 43.32 39.87 4.38
N GLU A 191 43.81 39.99 5.61
CA GLU A 191 43.00 39.76 6.82
C GLU A 191 41.90 40.83 7.03
N GLU A 192 42.14 42.07 6.63
CA GLU A 192 41.17 43.16 6.71
C GLU A 192 40.12 43.04 5.60
N LEU A 193 40.55 42.61 4.40
CA LEU A 193 39.65 42.27 3.30
C LEU A 193 38.67 41.15 3.70
N GLN A 194 39.18 40.09 4.35
CA GLN A 194 38.37 38.99 4.87
C GLN A 194 37.36 39.46 5.93
N LYS A 195 37.78 40.31 6.88
CA LYS A 195 36.90 40.88 7.91
C LYS A 195 35.81 41.77 7.34
N MET A 196 36.13 42.55 6.30
CA MET A 196 35.14 43.38 5.59
C MET A 196 34.10 42.51 4.86
N GLU A 197 34.53 41.43 4.22
CA GLU A 197 33.62 40.50 3.56
C GLU A 197 32.71 39.75 4.55
N GLU A 198 33.25 39.35 5.71
CA GLU A 198 32.45 38.79 6.81
C GLU A 198 31.42 39.79 7.35
N ALA A 199 31.82 41.05 7.54
CA ALA A 199 30.93 42.13 7.94
C ALA A 199 29.81 42.36 6.91
N ARG A 200 30.13 42.28 5.62
CA ARG A 200 29.16 42.40 4.52
C ARG A 200 28.16 41.25 4.55
N GLN A 201 28.63 40.02 4.72
CA GLN A 201 27.77 38.84 4.84
C GLN A 201 26.86 38.90 6.07
N ALA A 202 27.38 39.35 7.22
CA ALA A 202 26.61 39.55 8.44
C ALA A 202 25.50 40.60 8.26
N TYR A 203 25.79 41.72 7.59
CA TYR A 203 24.78 42.72 7.26
C TYR A 203 23.69 42.15 6.34
N VAL A 204 24.06 41.42 5.28
CA VAL A 204 23.08 40.78 4.37
C VAL A 204 22.20 39.78 5.13
N ALA A 205 22.78 38.98 6.03
CA ALA A 205 22.03 38.04 6.86
C ALA A 205 21.08 38.75 7.83
N ALA A 206 21.52 39.83 8.46
CA ALA A 206 20.68 40.65 9.34
C ALA A 206 19.52 41.31 8.57
N VAL A 207 19.77 41.80 7.34
CA VAL A 207 18.72 42.34 6.44
C VAL A 207 17.76 41.25 5.98
N ALA A 208 18.21 40.02 5.80
CA ALA A 208 17.30 38.90 5.52
C ALA A 208 16.45 38.55 6.76
N ALA A 209 17.04 38.60 7.95
CA ALA A 209 16.34 38.36 9.21
C ALA A 209 15.27 39.43 9.50
N THR A 210 15.57 40.72 9.28
CA THR A 210 14.57 41.80 9.39
C THR A 210 13.40 41.61 8.44
N LYS A 211 13.67 41.22 7.18
CA LYS A 211 12.61 40.92 6.22
C LYS A 211 11.71 39.77 6.66
N LYS A 212 12.23 38.81 7.42
CA LYS A 212 11.49 37.64 7.91
C LYS A 212 10.71 37.91 9.19
N LYS A 213 11.30 38.61 10.16
CA LYS A 213 10.72 38.78 11.50
C LYS A 213 10.04 40.14 11.74
N GLN A 214 10.52 41.20 11.06
CA GLN A 214 10.02 42.57 11.18
C GLN A 214 9.88 43.08 12.63
N ASP A 215 10.70 42.57 13.54
CA ASP A 215 10.79 42.98 14.94
C ASP A 215 11.88 44.05 15.13
N GLU A 216 11.73 44.85 16.18
CA GLU A 216 12.63 45.94 16.53
C GLU A 216 14.06 45.45 16.79
N GLU A 217 14.20 44.24 17.37
CA GLU A 217 15.48 43.60 17.63
C GLU A 217 16.23 43.25 16.34
N SER A 218 15.56 42.69 15.32
CA SER A 218 16.21 42.44 14.03
C SER A 218 16.57 43.76 13.34
N LEU A 219 15.73 44.79 13.45
CA LEU A 219 15.99 46.10 12.83
C LEU A 219 17.21 46.78 13.47
N ALA A 220 17.34 46.71 14.80
CA ALA A 220 18.52 47.15 15.52
C ALA A 220 19.77 46.35 15.11
N ALA A 221 19.67 45.03 14.96
CA ALA A 221 20.78 44.18 14.51
C ALA A 221 21.24 44.49 13.07
N ALA A 222 20.31 44.80 12.17
CA ALA A 222 20.65 45.24 10.81
C ALA A 222 21.32 46.62 10.79
N ALA A 223 20.86 47.55 11.65
CA ALA A 223 21.48 48.86 11.81
C ALA A 223 22.89 48.76 12.39
N SER A 224 23.10 47.94 13.41
CA SER A 224 24.44 47.72 14.01
C SER A 224 25.39 47.04 13.02
N ALA A 225 24.92 46.05 12.26
CA ALA A 225 25.73 45.40 11.23
C ALA A 225 26.11 46.36 10.10
N ARG A 226 25.22 47.29 9.73
CA ARG A 226 25.52 48.36 8.76
C ARG A 226 26.58 49.33 9.28
N LEU A 227 26.47 49.76 10.54
CA LEU A 227 27.46 50.64 11.16
C LEU A 227 28.84 49.96 11.26
N TYR A 228 28.87 48.67 11.59
CA TYR A 228 30.10 47.89 11.60
C TYR A 228 30.73 47.80 10.21
N LEU A 229 29.94 47.53 9.16
CA LEU A 229 30.43 47.53 7.78
C LEU A 229 30.95 48.91 7.34
N GLN A 230 30.25 49.99 7.72
CA GLN A 230 30.68 51.36 7.44
C GLN A 230 32.00 51.71 8.15
N SER A 231 32.29 51.12 9.30
CA SER A 231 33.55 51.40 10.01
C SER A 231 34.79 51.06 9.18
N PHE A 232 34.72 50.06 8.28
CA PHE A 232 35.83 49.74 7.38
C PHE A 232 36.04 50.79 6.28
N LEU A 233 34.99 51.52 5.89
CA LEU A 233 35.06 52.56 4.87
C LEU A 233 35.58 53.90 5.41
N PHE A 234 35.37 54.17 6.70
CA PHE A 234 35.78 55.43 7.35
C PHE A 234 37.10 55.31 8.13
N ARG A 235 37.66 54.10 8.28
CA ARG A 235 38.92 53.87 9.00
C ARG A 235 40.15 54.34 8.22
N SER A 236 40.05 54.38 6.89
CA SER A 236 41.11 54.81 5.97
C SER A 236 41.42 56.33 6.02
N GLU A 237 40.64 57.12 6.78
CA GLU A 237 40.82 58.57 6.92
C GLU A 237 41.57 58.96 8.22
N SER A 238 42.10 58.00 8.99
CA SER A 238 42.69 58.22 10.32
C SER A 238 44.15 57.77 10.49
N MET A 239 44.97 57.97 9.46
CA MET A 239 46.44 58.03 9.62
C MET A 239 46.94 59.38 9.13
N GLU A 240 46.99 60.34 10.06
CA GLU A 240 48.01 61.41 10.06
C GLU A 240 49.35 60.82 10.54
#